data_AF-A0A4Z0QJF5-F1
#
_entry.id   AF-A0A4Z0QJF5-F1
#
_cell.length_a   1.000
_cell.length_b   1.000
_cell.length_c   1.000
_cell.angle_alpha   90.00
_cell.angle_beta   90.00
_cell.angle_gamma   90.00
#
_symmetry.space_group_name_H-M   'P 1'
#
loop_
_entity.id
_entity.type
_entity.pdbx_description
1 polymer ?
#
loop_
_entity_poly.entity_id
_entity_poly.type
_entity_poly.pdbx_seq_one_letter_code
_entity_poly.pdbx_strand_id
1 'polypeptide(L)'
;MSMTSYERLRIKHRALLSQPPNEDALRDLLSELPAQLKDIAHNRPALEEEVDHSQQQLQQIKRHMTRGQLATTESIARGVHEALAPLFPPTLRSRENSTW
;
A
#
# COMPACT_ATOMS: atom_id res chain seq x y z
N MET A 1 -10.54 16.04 -14.30
CA MET A 1 -9.68 15.98 -13.09
C MET A 1 -8.83 14.73 -13.19
N SER A 2 -7.51 14.87 -13.24
CA SER A 2 -6.59 13.72 -13.38
C SER A 2 -6.47 12.99 -12.05
N MET A 3 -6.59 11.66 -12.08
CA MET A 3 -6.50 10.80 -10.91
C MET A 3 -5.12 10.94 -10.23
N THR A 4 -5.07 11.28 -8.95
CA THR A 4 -3.80 11.44 -8.23
C THR A 4 -3.09 10.09 -8.03
N SER A 5 -1.76 10.10 -7.86
CA SER A 5 -1.00 8.87 -7.55
C SER A 5 -1.52 8.17 -6.28
N TYR A 6 -2.02 8.94 -5.31
CA TYR A 6 -2.66 8.44 -4.10
C TYR A 6 -3.97 7.67 -4.39
N GLU A 7 -4.87 8.23 -5.22
CA GLU A 7 -6.12 7.55 -5.59
C GLU A 7 -5.89 6.29 -6.42
N ARG A 8 -4.92 6.33 -7.35
CA ARG A 8 -4.50 5.15 -8.12
C ARG A 8 -4.00 4.04 -7.20
N LEU A 9 -3.16 4.38 -6.22
CA LEU A 9 -2.65 3.41 -5.25
C LEU A 9 -3.78 2.85 -4.37
N ARG A 10 -4.73 3.68 -3.94
CA ARG A 10 -5.89 3.25 -3.15
C ARG A 10 -6.77 2.24 -3.90
N ILE A 11 -6.96 2.42 -5.21
CA ILE A 11 -7.71 1.47 -6.04
C ILE A 11 -6.97 0.15 -6.16
N LYS A 12 -5.65 0.19 -6.44
CA LYS A 12 -4.79 -1.01 -6.45
C LYS A 12 -4.83 -1.74 -5.10
N HIS A 13 -4.80 -1.01 -3.99
CA HIS A 13 -4.90 -1.53 -2.62
C HIS A 13 -6.22 -2.27 -2.33
N ARG A 14 -7.36 -1.74 -2.80
CA ARG A 14 -8.65 -2.42 -2.66
C ARG A 14 -8.74 -3.66 -3.56
N ALA A 15 -8.19 -3.58 -4.77
CA ALA A 15 -8.18 -4.69 -5.71
C ALA A 15 -7.32 -5.86 -5.22
N LEU A 16 -6.23 -5.60 -4.49
CA LEU A 16 -5.32 -6.63 -3.94
C LEU A 16 -6.03 -7.77 -3.19
N LEU A 17 -7.08 -7.47 -2.42
CA LEU A 17 -7.84 -8.49 -1.68
C LEU A 17 -9.06 -9.04 -2.43
N SER A 18 -9.64 -8.27 -3.36
CA SER A 18 -10.81 -8.72 -4.13
C SER A 18 -10.42 -9.60 -5.33
N GLN A 19 -9.26 -9.34 -5.91
CA GLN A 19 -8.72 -10.09 -7.04
C GLN A 19 -7.20 -10.16 -6.88
N PRO A 20 -6.69 -11.16 -6.13
CA PRO A 20 -5.26 -11.27 -5.86
C PRO A 20 -4.49 -11.38 -7.18
N PRO A 21 -3.50 -10.52 -7.43
CA PRO A 21 -2.69 -10.61 -8.64
C PRO A 21 -1.88 -11.91 -8.65
N ASN A 22 -1.51 -12.38 -9.84
CA ASN A 22 -0.55 -13.47 -9.98
C ASN A 22 0.85 -13.03 -9.47
N GLU A 23 1.77 -13.99 -9.32
CA GLU A 23 3.09 -13.73 -8.76
C GLU A 23 3.86 -12.64 -9.54
N ASP A 24 3.81 -12.67 -10.87
CA ASP A 24 4.46 -11.67 -11.72
C ASP A 24 3.88 -10.27 -11.49
N ALA A 25 2.55 -10.12 -11.46
CA ALA A 25 1.93 -8.82 -11.19
C ALA A 25 2.22 -8.32 -9.77
N LEU A 26 2.37 -9.21 -8.78
CA LEU A 26 2.82 -8.84 -7.44
C LEU A 26 4.29 -8.38 -7.44
N ARG A 27 5.16 -9.04 -8.22
CA ARG A 27 6.58 -8.68 -8.37
C ARG A 27 6.74 -7.30 -9.02
N ASP A 28 5.95 -7.02 -10.05
CA ASP A 28 5.88 -5.72 -10.70
C ASP A 28 5.35 -4.66 -9.73
N LEU A 29 4.24 -4.94 -9.05
CA LEU A 29 3.67 -4.04 -8.05
C LEU A 29 4.68 -3.68 -6.96
N LEU A 30 5.36 -4.67 -6.38
CA LEU A 30 6.42 -4.47 -5.38
C LEU A 30 7.62 -3.66 -5.89
N SER A 31 7.82 -3.60 -7.20
CA SER A 31 8.87 -2.81 -7.83
C SER A 31 8.43 -1.38 -8.13
N GLU A 32 7.15 -1.17 -8.44
CA GLU A 32 6.55 0.16 -8.67
C GLU A 32 6.22 0.91 -7.37
N LEU A 33 5.79 0.20 -6.32
CA LEU A 33 5.29 0.78 -5.07
C LEU A 33 6.26 1.75 -4.40
N PRO A 34 7.58 1.47 -4.28
CA PRO A 34 8.51 2.40 -3.62
C PRO A 34 8.56 3.78 -4.28
N ALA A 35 8.52 3.83 -5.61
CA ALA A 35 8.50 5.09 -6.36
C ALA A 35 7.19 5.85 -6.12
N GLN A 36 6.05 5.16 -6.19
CA GLN A 36 4.74 5.76 -5.93
C GLN A 36 4.62 6.29 -4.49
N LEU A 37 5.16 5.56 -3.53
CA LEU A 37 5.18 5.95 -2.13
C LEU A 37 6.05 7.21 -1.92
N LYS A 38 7.22 7.28 -2.55
CA LYS A 38 8.07 8.48 -2.51
C LYS A 38 7.38 9.71 -3.09
N ASP A 39 6.67 9.54 -4.20
CA ASP A 39 5.80 10.57 -4.77
C ASP A 39 4.70 11.01 -3.79
N ILE A 40 4.08 10.06 -3.08
CA ILE A 40 3.04 10.36 -2.08
C ILE A 40 3.63 11.15 -0.91
N ALA A 41 4.77 10.74 -0.34
CA ALA A 41 5.44 11.49 0.73
C ALA A 41 5.82 12.91 0.29
N HIS A 42 6.35 13.06 -0.93
CA HIS A 42 6.69 14.37 -1.48
C HIS A 42 5.47 15.29 -1.62
N ASN A 43 4.34 14.77 -2.10
CA ASN A 43 3.11 15.54 -2.28
C ASN A 43 2.30 15.70 -0.98
N ARG A 44 2.51 14.83 0.01
CA ARG A 44 1.80 14.77 1.29
C ARG A 44 2.79 14.45 2.42
N PRO A 45 3.55 15.44 2.90
CA PRO A 45 4.54 15.24 3.96
C PRO A 45 3.92 14.76 5.28
N ALA A 46 2.61 14.99 5.48
CA ALA A 46 1.86 14.45 6.62
C ALA A 46 1.71 12.92 6.62
N LEU A 47 2.06 12.23 5.52
CA LEU A 47 2.06 10.77 5.41
C LEU A 47 3.48 10.20 5.31
N GLU A 48 4.52 11.00 5.57
CA GLU A 48 5.92 10.61 5.37
C GLU A 48 6.32 9.43 6.27
N GLU A 49 5.91 9.44 7.54
CA GLU A 49 6.20 8.36 8.49
C GLU A 49 5.51 7.05 8.09
N GLU A 50 4.24 7.12 7.69
CA GLU A 50 3.49 5.97 7.19
C GLU A 50 4.08 5.45 5.88
N VAL A 51 4.52 6.34 4.99
CA VAL A 51 5.21 5.97 3.74
C VAL A 51 6.51 5.24 4.04
N ASP A 52 7.35 5.75 4.94
CA ASP A 52 8.61 5.10 5.30
C ASP A 52 8.35 3.70 5.89
N HIS A 53 7.41 3.60 6.83
CA HIS A 53 7.01 2.32 7.42
C HIS A 53 6.49 1.33 6.36
N SER A 54 5.60 1.78 5.47
CA SER A 54 5.12 0.97 4.34
C SER A 54 6.27 0.52 3.43
N GLN A 55 7.23 1.39 3.10
CA GLN A 55 8.38 1.02 2.28
C GLN A 55 9.25 -0.05 2.94
N GLN A 56 9.51 0.08 4.25
CA GLN A 56 10.27 -0.93 5.00
C GLN A 56 9.58 -2.29 4.97
N GLN A 57 8.26 -2.34 5.21
CA GLN A 57 7.50 -3.59 5.17
C GLN A 57 7.45 -4.20 3.77
N LEU A 58 7.24 -3.40 2.71
CA LEU A 58 7.25 -3.87 1.33
C LEU A 58 8.62 -4.45 0.93
N GLN A 59 9.72 -3.86 1.41
CA GLN A 59 11.05 -4.43 1.20
C GLN A 59 11.26 -5.77 1.92
N GLN A 60 10.69 -5.94 3.11
CA GLN A 60 10.73 -7.23 3.79
C GLN A 60 9.94 -8.28 3.01
N ILE A 61 8.71 -7.95 2.57
CA ILE A 61 7.88 -8.83 1.74
C ILE A 61 8.60 -9.23 0.45
N LYS A 62 9.21 -8.27 -0.25
CA LYS A 62 10.02 -8.54 -1.45
C LYS A 62 11.18 -9.49 -1.16
N ARG A 63 11.87 -9.32 -0.04
CA ARG A 63 12.97 -10.22 0.39
C ARG A 63 12.45 -11.63 0.69
N HIS A 64 11.34 -11.75 1.41
CA HIS A 64 10.73 -13.04 1.71
C HIS A 64 10.24 -13.75 0.44
N MET A 65 9.64 -13.02 -0.49
CA MET A 65 9.23 -13.54 -1.80
C MET A 65 10.43 -14.03 -2.62
N THR A 66 11.51 -13.25 -2.69
CA THR A 66 12.74 -13.65 -3.43
C THR A 66 13.42 -14.87 -2.81
N ARG A 67 13.31 -15.04 -1.49
CA ARG A 67 13.84 -16.20 -0.75
C ARG A 67 12.91 -17.41 -0.73
N GLY A 68 11.73 -17.33 -1.36
CA GLY A 68 10.72 -18.40 -1.31
C GLY A 68 10.16 -18.66 0.09
N GLN A 69 10.26 -17.70 1.01
CA GLN A 69 9.78 -17.83 2.38
C GLN A 69 8.27 -17.53 2.52
N LEU A 70 7.66 -16.84 1.56
CA LEU A 70 6.21 -16.68 1.50
C LEU A 70 5.64 -17.83 0.65
N ALA A 71 4.79 -18.64 1.27
CA ALA A 71 4.31 -19.90 0.70
C ALA A 71 3.28 -19.72 -0.43
N THR A 72 2.57 -18.59 -0.48
CA THR A 72 1.51 -18.34 -1.46
C THR A 72 1.42 -16.88 -1.90
N THR A 73 0.95 -16.65 -3.12
CA THR A 73 0.60 -15.32 -3.65
C THR A 73 -0.41 -14.58 -2.77
N GLU A 74 -1.34 -15.30 -2.13
CA GLU A 74 -2.28 -14.72 -1.16
C GLU A 74 -1.59 -14.16 0.08
N SER A 75 -0.58 -14.86 0.64
CA SER A 75 0.19 -14.34 1.77
C SER A 75 0.98 -13.08 1.39
N ILE A 76 1.54 -13.06 0.18
CA ILE A 76 2.24 -11.89 -0.36
C ILE A 76 1.25 -10.73 -0.53
N ALA A 77 0.12 -10.96 -1.20
CA ALA A 77 -0.90 -9.94 -1.44
C ALA A 77 -1.46 -9.37 -0.12
N ARG A 78 -1.70 -10.22 0.88
CA ARG A 78 -2.13 -9.80 2.21
C ARG A 78 -1.06 -8.97 2.91
N GLY A 79 0.21 -9.40 2.87
CA GLY A 79 1.31 -8.62 3.43
C GLY A 79 1.42 -7.23 2.78
N VAL A 80 1.29 -7.15 1.45
CA VAL A 80 1.28 -5.87 0.72
C VAL A 80 0.08 -5.01 1.14
N HIS A 81 -1.10 -5.61 1.30
CA HIS A 81 -2.30 -4.91 1.77
C HIS A 81 -2.10 -4.34 3.18
N GLU A 82 -1.57 -5.13 4.11
CA GLU A 82 -1.29 -4.72 5.49
C GLU A 82 -0.22 -3.63 5.54
N ALA A 83 0.84 -3.74 4.71
CA ALA A 83 1.88 -2.73 4.61
C ALA A 83 1.36 -1.37 4.12
N LEU A 84 0.36 -1.38 3.23
CA LEU A 84 -0.24 -0.17 2.67
C LEU A 84 -1.44 0.36 3.47
N ALA A 85 -2.00 -0.44 4.39
CA ALA A 85 -3.17 -0.05 5.18
C ALA A 85 -3.00 1.27 5.96
N PRO A 86 -1.84 1.60 6.57
CA PRO A 86 -1.63 2.86 7.28
C PRO A 86 -1.81 4.11 6.41
N LEU A 87 -1.51 4.01 5.11
CA LEU A 87 -1.63 5.11 4.14
C LEU A 87 -3.08 5.40 3.73
N PHE A 88 -3.95 4.43 3.95
CA PHE A 88 -5.37 4.49 3.64
C PHE A 88 -6.15 4.33 4.94
N PRO A 89 -6.02 5.27 5.89
CA PRO A 89 -6.85 5.20 7.08
C PRO A 89 -8.30 5.09 6.63
N PRO A 90 -9.10 4.17 7.22
CA PRO A 90 -10.53 4.19 6.99
C PRO A 90 -10.95 5.59 7.36
N THR A 91 -11.41 6.36 6.36
CA THR A 91 -11.82 7.76 6.52
C THR A 91 -12.50 7.86 7.87
N LEU A 92 -11.87 8.59 8.79
CA LEU A 92 -12.43 8.93 10.10
C LEU A 92 -13.76 9.61 9.82
N ARG A 93 -14.81 8.80 9.70
CA ARG A 93 -16.16 9.22 9.99
C ARG A 93 -16.11 9.52 11.48
N SER A 94 -16.51 10.75 11.82
CA SER A 94 -16.63 11.27 13.19
C SER A 94 -15.42 12.03 13.73
N ARG A 95 -15.07 13.14 13.08
CA ARG A 95 -14.65 14.33 13.84
C ARG A 95 -15.36 15.58 13.33
N GLU A 96 -16.67 15.52 13.09
CA GLU A 96 -17.52 16.68 12.82
C GLU A 96 -19.00 16.33 13.11
N ASN A 97 -19.41 16.54 14.37
CA ASN A 97 -20.73 17.04 14.80
C ASN A 97 -20.69 17.10 16.35
N SER A 98 -20.13 18.17 16.91
CA SER A 98 -20.83 19.42 17.26
C SER A 98 -21.24 19.39 18.72
N THR A 99 -20.46 20.14 19.51
CA THR A 99 -20.92 20.92 20.66
C THR A 99 -22.34 21.44 20.46
N TRP A 100 -23.25 21.09 21.37
CA TRP A 100 -24.23 21.96 22.04
C TRP A 100 -24.59 21.33 23.39
#